data_AF-A0A524GF68-F1
#
_entry.id   AF-A0A524GF68-F1
#
_cell.length_a   1.000
_cell.length_b   1.000
_cell.length_c   1.000
_cell.angle_alpha   90.00
_cell.angle_beta   90.00
_cell.angle_gamma   90.00
#
_symmetry.space_group_name_H-M   'P 1'
#
loop_
_entity.id
_entity.type
_entity.pdbx_description
1 polymer ?
#
loop_
_entity_poly.entity_id
_entity_poly.type
_entity_poly.pdbx_seq_one_letter_code
_entity_poly.pdbx_strand_id
1 'polypeptide(L)'
;MTISEWLDEKDAEGVDVSQIVLPDDLQYDEDPDETLFFEEMKPCGFLCQGNHPFSTVERFGDWYLCRGQDKKAGIHSSGMEWRFFTKDKDLAIKTAKSRIE
;
A
#
# COMPACT_ATOMS: atom_id res chain seq x y z
N MET A 1 -7.08 -19.03 -0.73
CA MET A 1 -7.98 -17.87 -0.82
C MET A 1 -7.10 -16.70 -1.19
N THR A 2 -7.51 -15.94 -2.21
CA THR A 2 -6.78 -14.74 -2.61
C THR A 2 -7.05 -13.59 -1.64
N ILE A 3 -6.20 -12.57 -1.66
CA ILE A 3 -6.40 -11.32 -0.93
C ILE A 3 -7.75 -10.70 -1.32
N SER A 4 -8.10 -10.73 -2.61
CA SER A 4 -9.39 -10.19 -3.09
C SER A 4 -10.59 -10.93 -2.49
N GLU A 5 -10.57 -12.27 -2.53
CA GLU A 5 -11.64 -13.11 -1.97
C GLU A 5 -11.78 -12.87 -0.47
N TRP A 6 -10.67 -12.81 0.26
CA TRP A 6 -10.68 -12.58 1.69
C TRP A 6 -11.21 -11.20 2.08
N LEU A 7 -10.85 -10.16 1.31
CA LEU A 7 -11.36 -8.80 1.52
C LEU A 7 -12.86 -8.72 1.25
N ASP A 8 -13.36 -9.42 0.22
CA ASP A 8 -14.80 -9.48 -0.07
C ASP A 8 -15.59 -10.18 1.05
N GLU A 9 -15.05 -11.25 1.62
CA GLU A 9 -15.65 -11.90 2.80
C GLU A 9 -15.73 -10.95 4.00
N LYS A 10 -14.66 -10.20 4.29
CA LYS A 10 -14.62 -9.25 5.41
C LYS A 10 -15.56 -8.07 5.20
N ASP A 11 -15.60 -7.51 3.99
CA ASP A 11 -16.52 -6.43 3.64
C ASP A 11 -17.99 -6.87 3.74
N ALA A 12 -18.31 -8.09 3.30
CA ALA A 12 -19.65 -8.68 3.43
C ALA A 12 -20.08 -8.94 4.89
N GLU A 13 -19.12 -9.20 5.78
CA GLU A 13 -19.33 -9.27 7.24
C GLU A 13 -19.54 -7.88 7.89
N GLY A 14 -19.40 -6.79 7.12
CA GLY A 14 -19.49 -5.41 7.61
C GLY A 14 -18.23 -4.93 8.31
N VAL A 15 -17.10 -5.61 8.12
CA VAL A 15 -15.80 -5.17 8.63
C VAL A 15 -15.26 -4.06 7.72
N ASP A 16 -14.82 -2.96 8.33
CA ASP A 16 -14.12 -1.92 7.57
C ASP A 16 -12.74 -2.43 7.13
N VAL A 17 -12.65 -2.83 5.86
CA VAL A 17 -11.42 -3.34 5.25
C VAL A 17 -10.46 -2.23 4.84
N SER A 18 -10.88 -0.96 4.88
CA SER A 18 -10.07 0.15 4.34
C SER A 18 -8.73 0.31 5.04
N GLN A 19 -8.58 -0.11 6.30
CA GLN A 19 -7.33 -0.04 7.07
C GLN A 19 -6.88 -1.40 7.60
N ILE A 20 -7.47 -2.50 7.10
CA ILE A 20 -7.26 -3.83 7.67
C ILE A 20 -5.82 -4.33 7.45
N VAL A 21 -5.34 -5.09 8.43
CA VAL A 21 -4.08 -5.80 8.34
C VAL A 21 -4.35 -7.16 7.70
N LEU A 22 -3.68 -7.45 6.59
CA LEU A 22 -3.73 -8.78 6.00
C LEU A 22 -3.10 -9.81 6.95
N PRO A 23 -3.65 -11.03 7.04
CA PRO A 23 -2.96 -12.16 7.66
C PRO A 23 -1.59 -12.40 7.01
N ASP A 24 -0.58 -12.76 7.80
CA ASP A 24 0.80 -12.95 7.32
C ASP A 24 0.87 -14.01 6.20
N ASP A 25 0.10 -15.08 6.32
CA ASP A 25 -0.01 -16.14 5.30
C ASP A 25 -0.55 -15.61 3.96
N LEU A 26 -1.55 -14.74 3.99
CA LEU A 26 -2.10 -14.13 2.77
C LEU A 26 -1.16 -13.08 2.16
N GLN A 27 -0.45 -12.32 2.98
CA GLN A 27 0.40 -11.23 2.50
C GLN A 27 1.61 -11.73 1.68
N TYR A 28 2.14 -12.92 1.99
CA TYR A 28 3.33 -13.45 1.33
C TYR A 28 3.05 -14.49 0.23
N ASP A 29 1.80 -14.95 0.10
CA ASP A 29 1.43 -16.01 -0.83
C ASP A 29 0.88 -15.51 -2.18
N GLU A 30 0.65 -14.19 -2.34
CA GLU A 30 0.08 -13.61 -3.56
C GLU A 30 0.88 -12.40 -4.08
N ASP A 31 1.31 -12.48 -5.34
CA ASP A 31 1.85 -11.34 -6.07
C ASP A 31 0.70 -10.44 -6.58
N PRO A 32 0.89 -9.11 -6.62
CA PRO A 32 -0.12 -8.22 -7.18
C PRO A 32 -0.29 -8.46 -8.68
N ASP A 33 -1.53 -8.33 -9.16
CA ASP A 33 -1.85 -8.39 -10.58
C ASP A 33 -1.13 -7.29 -11.37
N GLU A 34 -1.01 -6.10 -10.76
CA GLU A 34 -0.42 -4.91 -11.39
C GLU A 34 0.05 -3.91 -10.33
N THR A 35 1.24 -3.31 -10.55
CA THR A 35 1.67 -2.11 -9.83
C THR A 35 1.29 -0.87 -10.63
N LEU A 36 0.31 -0.11 -10.14
CA LEU A 36 -0.25 1.06 -10.81
C LEU A 36 0.51 2.35 -10.52
N PHE A 37 1.15 2.42 -9.36
CA PHE A 37 1.91 3.57 -8.92
C PHE A 37 3.04 3.11 -8.00
N PHE A 38 4.20 3.72 -8.17
CA PHE A 38 5.33 3.58 -7.25
C PHE A 38 6.14 4.86 -7.30
N GLU A 39 6.36 5.46 -6.14
CA GLU A 39 7.25 6.60 -5.98
C GLU A 39 8.01 6.48 -4.66
N GLU A 40 9.28 6.85 -4.68
CA GLU A 40 10.17 6.76 -3.53
C GLU A 40 11.04 8.01 -3.46
N MET A 41 11.12 8.61 -2.27
CA MET A 41 11.94 9.79 -2.03
C MET A 41 13.40 9.38 -1.80
N LYS A 42 14.17 9.25 -2.90
CA LYS A 42 15.60 8.92 -2.90
C LYS A 42 16.51 10.10 -3.27
N PRO A 43 16.69 11.10 -2.38
CA PRO A 43 17.66 12.19 -2.60
C PRO A 43 19.11 11.75 -2.32
N CYS A 44 19.30 10.57 -1.71
CA CYS A 44 20.61 10.00 -1.46
C CYS A 44 21.19 9.34 -2.73
N GLY A 45 22.50 9.05 -2.72
CA GLY A 45 23.14 8.34 -3.82
C GLY A 45 22.61 6.92 -4.01
N PHE A 46 22.83 6.35 -5.20
CA PHE A 46 22.34 5.01 -5.60
C PHE A 46 22.71 3.87 -4.64
N LEU A 47 23.82 3.99 -3.90
CA LEU A 47 24.29 2.97 -2.95
C LEU A 47 23.70 3.12 -1.54
N CYS A 48 22.79 4.07 -1.32
CA CYS A 48 22.18 4.26 -0.01
C CYS A 48 21.23 3.10 0.31
N GLN A 49 21.49 2.42 1.44
CA GLN A 49 20.66 1.32 1.96
C GLN A 49 19.70 1.78 3.08
N GLY A 50 19.64 3.09 3.35
CA GLY A 50 18.73 3.63 4.35
C GLY A 50 17.27 3.53 3.93
N ASN A 51 16.36 3.58 4.91
CA ASN A 51 14.94 3.63 4.63
C ASN A 51 14.56 4.96 3.98
N HIS A 52 13.72 4.93 2.95
CA HIS A 52 13.23 6.13 2.28
C HIS A 52 11.70 6.10 2.27
N PRO A 53 11.05 7.25 2.53
CA PRO A 53 9.62 7.35 2.31
C PRO A 53 9.26 6.91 0.90
N PHE A 54 8.24 6.07 0.79
CA PHE A 54 7.75 5.55 -0.47
C PHE A 54 6.24 5.47 -0.44
N SER A 55 5.64 5.34 -1.60
CA SER A 55 4.21 5.17 -1.79
C SER A 55 3.97 4.28 -3.00
N THR A 56 3.10 3.29 -2.87
CA THR A 56 2.76 2.36 -3.94
C THR A 56 1.27 2.09 -3.99
N VAL A 57 0.78 1.74 -5.19
CA VAL A 57 -0.56 1.20 -5.42
C VAL A 57 -0.44 -0.11 -6.19
N GLU A 58 -0.91 -1.18 -5.58
CA GLU A 58 -0.87 -2.55 -6.08
C GLU A 58 -2.32 -3.07 -6.22
N ARG A 59 -2.63 -3.77 -7.32
CA ARG A 59 -3.96 -4.35 -7.59
C ARG A 59 -3.99 -5.83 -7.23
N PHE A 60 -5.04 -6.25 -6.52
CA PHE A 60 -5.36 -7.64 -6.20
C PHE A 60 -6.83 -7.88 -6.55
N GLY A 61 -7.11 -8.45 -7.72
CA GLY A 61 -8.47 -8.57 -8.22
C GLY A 61 -9.16 -7.21 -8.36
N ASP A 62 -10.25 -7.02 -7.63
CA ASP A 62 -11.04 -5.77 -7.60
C ASP A 62 -10.55 -4.76 -6.55
N TRP A 63 -9.53 -5.12 -5.74
CA TRP A 63 -9.02 -4.30 -4.66
C TRP A 63 -7.70 -3.64 -5.01
N TYR A 64 -7.54 -2.40 -4.53
CA TYR A 64 -6.32 -1.61 -4.63
C TYR A 64 -5.73 -1.41 -3.25
N LEU A 65 -4.53 -1.95 -3.03
CA LEU A 65 -3.72 -1.70 -1.84
C LEU A 65 -2.83 -0.49 -2.10
N CYS A 66 -3.07 0.58 -1.37
CA CYS A 66 -2.14 1.69 -1.25
C CYS A 66 -1.33 1.51 0.03
N ARG A 67 0.00 1.56 -0.04
CA ARG A 67 0.83 1.51 1.15
C ARG A 67 2.10 2.32 0.99
N GLY A 68 2.70 2.65 2.12
CA GLY A 68 3.95 3.38 2.10
C GLY A 68 4.34 3.93 3.45
N GLN A 69 5.30 4.84 3.42
CA GLN A 69 5.70 5.69 4.53
C GLN A 69 5.53 7.14 4.10
N ASP A 70 4.84 7.93 4.93
CA ASP A 70 4.57 9.33 4.62
C ASP A 70 5.88 10.12 4.47
N LYS A 71 5.96 11.02 3.48
CA LYS A 71 7.12 11.90 3.26
C LYS A 71 7.56 12.64 4.52
N LYS A 72 6.60 12.99 5.39
CA LYS A 72 6.83 13.70 6.65
C LYS A 72 7.61 12.89 7.68
N ALA A 73 7.70 11.56 7.53
CA ALA A 73 8.56 10.72 8.36
C ALA A 73 10.03 11.15 8.25
N GLY A 74 10.43 11.66 7.08
CA GLY A 74 11.80 12.03 6.79
C GLY A 74 12.65 10.85 6.31
N ILE A 75 13.79 11.19 5.70
CA ILE A 75 14.74 10.22 5.14
C ILE A 75 15.41 9.44 6.27
N HIS A 76 15.63 8.14 6.07
CA HIS A 76 16.25 7.21 7.01
C HIS A 76 15.50 7.07 8.36
N SER A 77 14.22 7.41 8.39
CA SER A 77 13.39 7.34 9.59
C SER A 77 12.40 6.17 9.52
N SER A 78 11.96 5.69 10.68
CA SER A 78 10.86 4.72 10.80
C SER A 78 9.58 5.43 11.28
N GLY A 79 8.42 4.79 11.13
CA GLY A 79 7.14 5.36 11.56
C GLY A 79 6.39 6.05 10.42
N MET A 80 5.13 6.42 10.69
CA MET A 80 4.18 6.95 9.69
C MET A 80 3.96 6.01 8.50
N GLU A 81 4.14 4.70 8.71
CA GLU A 81 3.68 3.70 7.78
C GLU A 81 2.15 3.76 7.70
N TRP A 82 1.65 3.64 6.48
CA TRP A 82 0.23 3.72 6.21
C TRP A 82 -0.16 2.68 5.18
N ARG A 83 -1.41 2.25 5.26
CA ARG A 83 -2.04 1.34 4.31
C ARG A 83 -3.46 1.84 4.04
N PHE A 84 -4.00 1.55 2.88
CA PHE A 84 -5.39 1.85 2.54
C PHE A 84 -5.87 0.89 1.46
N PHE A 85 -7.01 0.24 1.69
CA PHE A 85 -7.69 -0.58 0.69
C PHE A 85 -8.92 0.15 0.14
N THR A 86 -9.15 0.01 -1.16
CA THR A 86 -10.36 0.52 -1.83
C THR A 86 -10.61 -0.25 -3.12
N LYS A 87 -11.86 -0.30 -3.59
CA LYS A 87 -12.22 -0.74 -4.95
C LYS A 87 -12.17 0.40 -5.98
N ASP A 88 -11.95 1.63 -5.53
CA ASP A 88 -11.84 2.82 -6.39
C ASP A 88 -10.37 3.08 -6.75
N LYS A 89 -10.03 2.82 -8.02
CA LYS A 89 -8.70 3.02 -8.59
C LYS A 89 -8.22 4.47 -8.50
N ASP A 90 -9.08 5.44 -8.79
CA ASP A 90 -8.69 6.84 -8.84
C ASP A 90 -8.46 7.38 -7.42
N LEU A 91 -9.28 6.95 -6.47
CA LEU A 91 -9.08 7.22 -5.05
C LEU A 91 -7.77 6.62 -4.53
N ALA A 92 -7.44 5.39 -4.95
CA ALA A 92 -6.20 4.72 -4.59
C ALA A 92 -4.98 5.54 -5.04
N ILE A 93 -4.91 5.87 -6.33
CA ILE A 93 -3.79 6.65 -6.91
C ILE A 93 -3.70 8.04 -6.28
N LYS A 94 -4.84 8.73 -6.10
CA LYS A 94 -4.87 10.05 -5.48
C LYS A 94 -4.35 10.02 -4.04
N THR A 95 -4.75 9.01 -3.27
CA THR A 95 -4.29 8.84 -1.89
C THR A 95 -2.78 8.60 -1.85
N ALA A 96 -2.28 7.70 -2.69
CA ALA A 96 -0.86 7.39 -2.76
C ALA A 96 0.01 8.61 -3.12
N LYS A 97 -0.41 9.40 -4.11
CA LYS A 97 0.28 10.64 -4.49
C LYS A 97 0.32 11.66 -3.34
N SER A 98 -0.81 11.88 -2.68
CA SER A 98 -0.93 12.86 -1.59
C SER A 98 -0.01 12.60 -0.38
N ARG A 99 0.53 11.38 -0.26
CA ARG A 99 1.41 10.96 0.84
C ARG A 99 2.90 11.13 0.55
N ILE A 100 3.26 11.32 -0.72
CA ILE A 100 4.66 11.36 -1.17
C ILE A 100 5.02 12.66 -1.92
N GLU A 101 4.05 13.27 -2.60
CA GLU A 101 4.18 14.58 -3.27
C GLU A 101 4.35 15.74 -2.27
#